data_AF-L7UDU5-F1
#
_entry.id   AF-L7UDU5-F1
#
_cell.length_a   1.000
_cell.length_b   1.000
_cell.length_c   1.000
_cell.angle_alpha   90.00
_cell.angle_beta   90.00
_cell.angle_gamma   90.00
#
_symmetry.space_group_name_H-M   'P 1'
#
loop_
_entity.id
_entity.type
_entity.pdbx_description
1 polymer ?
#
loop_
_entity_poly.entity_id
_entity_poly.type
_entity_poly.pdbx_seq_one_letter_code
_entity_poly.pdbx_strand_id
1 'polypeptide(L)'
;MPDMLAIISKAIFEKEAPGLSPGQVLATDRYRSQSKHLAPLEAGGRLFLVTVRPPNEALWLVAVLEGLSSDDEGWVGRKNRVPISDVTSAIPRLRFESGKGLQAAKGALGMSLQTPRTLTAADAELLLSSSGTRPVNFTAHQETSALPCLCKQCLPRSGEHAEVQGMRFTRAQMESEGRMLYYWLPEELQRQARAVGEAVRTAFVGRLGA
;
A
#
# COMPACT_ATOMS: atom_id res chain seq x y z
N MET A 1 -6.56 6.04 12.19
CA MET A 1 -7.18 6.57 10.95
C MET A 1 -7.89 5.41 10.29
N PRO A 2 -9.21 5.47 10.05
CA PRO A 2 -9.95 4.37 9.42
C PRO A 2 -9.48 4.11 7.98
N ASP A 3 -9.19 2.85 7.70
CA ASP A 3 -9.10 2.35 6.34
C ASP A 3 -10.46 1.73 5.98
N MET A 4 -11.00 2.10 4.83
CA MET A 4 -12.29 1.57 4.36
C MET A 4 -12.15 0.90 3.01
N LEU A 5 -12.87 -0.19 2.80
CA LEU A 5 -13.00 -0.88 1.53
C LEU A 5 -14.37 -0.60 0.92
N ALA A 6 -14.39 -0.23 -0.37
CA ALA A 6 -15.61 -0.01 -1.13
C ALA A 6 -15.51 -0.60 -2.54
N ILE A 7 -16.64 -1.01 -3.11
CA ILE A 7 -16.69 -1.60 -4.44
C ILE A 7 -16.95 -0.55 -5.52
N ILE A 8 -16.17 -0.59 -6.60
CA ILE A 8 -16.52 -0.04 -7.90
C ILE A 8 -17.20 -1.15 -8.69
N SER A 9 -18.45 -0.93 -9.09
CA SER A 9 -19.20 -1.91 -9.87
C SER A 9 -18.48 -2.22 -11.19
N LYS A 10 -18.71 -3.42 -11.73
CA LYS A 10 -18.15 -3.83 -13.03
C LYS A 10 -18.40 -2.77 -14.11
N ALA A 11 -19.61 -2.25 -14.19
CA ALA A 11 -20.01 -1.28 -15.21
C ALA A 11 -19.27 0.06 -15.07
N ILE A 12 -19.09 0.55 -13.84
CA ILE A 12 -18.33 1.79 -13.59
C ILE A 12 -16.86 1.56 -13.93
N PHE A 13 -16.27 0.45 -13.49
CA PHE A 13 -14.87 0.13 -13.79
C PHE A 13 -14.64 0.02 -15.30
N GLU A 14 -15.51 -0.65 -16.05
CA GLU A 14 -15.37 -0.77 -17.51
C GLU A 14 -15.49 0.57 -18.25
N LYS A 15 -16.25 1.51 -17.70
CA LYS A 15 -16.37 2.88 -18.23
C LYS A 15 -15.16 3.75 -17.90
N GLU A 16 -14.67 3.69 -16.67
CA GLU A 16 -13.61 4.57 -16.16
C GLU A 16 -12.19 4.04 -16.44
N ALA A 17 -12.04 2.73 -16.62
CA ALA A 17 -10.78 2.04 -16.80
C ALA A 17 -10.77 1.13 -18.05
N PRO A 18 -11.17 1.62 -19.24
CA PRO A 18 -11.29 0.79 -20.43
C PRO A 18 -9.95 0.15 -20.80
N GLY A 19 -9.92 -1.18 -20.85
CA GLY A 19 -8.72 -1.95 -21.20
C GLY A 19 -7.63 -2.01 -20.12
N LEU A 20 -7.86 -1.45 -18.93
CA LEU A 20 -6.90 -1.58 -17.83
C LEU A 20 -6.94 -2.98 -17.20
N SER A 21 -5.76 -3.43 -16.79
CA SER A 21 -5.47 -4.77 -16.27
C SER A 21 -4.50 -4.71 -15.09
N PRO A 22 -4.31 -5.82 -14.35
CA PRO A 22 -3.36 -5.85 -13.24
C PRO A 22 -1.95 -5.42 -13.65
N GLY A 23 -1.31 -4.62 -12.80
CA GLY A 23 -0.02 -3.96 -13.05
C GLY A 23 -0.14 -2.54 -13.61
N GLN A 24 -1.28 -2.14 -14.17
CA GLN A 24 -1.52 -0.78 -14.65
C GLN A 24 -2.19 0.08 -13.58
N VAL A 25 -2.04 1.41 -13.67
CA VAL A 25 -2.61 2.34 -12.69
C VAL A 25 -3.89 2.97 -13.23
N LEU A 26 -5.01 2.80 -12.53
CA LEU A 26 -6.18 3.64 -12.70
C LEU A 26 -5.94 4.95 -11.95
N ALA A 27 -5.62 6.02 -12.68
CA ALA A 27 -5.24 7.30 -12.10
C ALA A 27 -6.46 8.14 -11.67
N THR A 28 -7.40 7.52 -10.94
CA THR A 28 -8.56 8.18 -10.34
C THR A 28 -8.16 8.88 -9.04
N ASP A 29 -8.87 9.96 -8.72
CA ASP A 29 -8.80 10.70 -7.47
C ASP A 29 -10.15 10.75 -6.75
N ARG A 30 -11.19 10.13 -7.33
CA ARG A 30 -12.58 10.27 -6.88
C ARG A 30 -13.26 8.92 -6.71
N TYR A 31 -14.10 8.84 -5.68
CA TYR A 31 -15.09 7.78 -5.49
C TYR A 31 -16.47 8.38 -5.30
N ARG A 32 -17.38 8.08 -6.23
CA ARG A 32 -18.74 8.64 -6.27
C ARG A 32 -19.69 7.80 -5.42
N SER A 33 -19.91 8.21 -4.18
CA SER A 33 -20.87 7.56 -3.29
C SER A 33 -21.25 8.47 -2.12
N GLN A 34 -22.56 8.60 -1.88
CA GLN A 34 -23.14 9.31 -0.74
C GLN A 34 -23.52 8.37 0.42
N SER A 35 -22.89 7.19 0.49
CA SER A 35 -23.21 6.21 1.52
C SER A 35 -22.79 6.71 2.90
N LYS A 36 -23.74 6.75 3.85
CA LYS A 36 -23.48 7.09 5.25
C LYS A 36 -22.46 6.17 5.93
N HIS A 37 -22.26 4.96 5.40
CA HIS A 37 -21.24 4.04 5.90
C HIS A 37 -19.81 4.58 5.72
N LEU A 38 -19.59 5.57 4.85
CA LEU A 38 -18.30 6.20 4.62
C LEU A 38 -17.99 7.34 5.59
N ALA A 39 -18.94 7.75 6.43
CA ALA A 39 -18.74 8.81 7.43
C ALA A 39 -17.47 8.67 8.28
N PRO A 40 -16.98 7.46 8.65
CA PRO A 40 -15.71 7.34 9.37
C PRO A 40 -14.51 7.99 8.66
N LEU A 41 -14.51 8.09 7.32
CA LEU A 41 -13.42 8.72 6.56
C LEU A 41 -13.25 10.22 6.86
N GLU A 42 -14.24 10.88 7.45
CA GLU A 42 -14.15 12.28 7.92
C GLU A 42 -13.06 12.46 8.99
N ALA A 43 -12.77 11.41 9.77
CA ALA A 43 -11.70 11.41 10.77
C ALA A 43 -10.28 11.30 10.15
N GLY A 44 -10.17 11.36 8.82
CA GLY A 44 -8.96 11.12 8.06
C GLY A 44 -8.68 9.62 7.88
N GLY A 45 -8.24 9.22 6.70
CA GLY A 45 -8.09 7.79 6.38
C GLY A 45 -7.78 7.51 4.92
N ARG A 46 -7.91 6.24 4.55
CA ARG A 46 -7.72 5.78 3.17
C ARG A 46 -8.92 4.98 2.70
N LEU A 47 -9.21 5.10 1.41
CA LEU A 47 -10.29 4.39 0.75
C LEU A 47 -9.71 3.41 -0.27
N PHE A 48 -9.88 2.12 0.00
CA PHE A 48 -9.48 0.99 -0.82
C PHE A 48 -10.62 0.63 -1.77
N LEU A 49 -10.42 0.93 -3.05
CA LEU A 49 -11.41 0.67 -4.08
C LEU A 49 -11.13 -0.69 -4.70
N VAL A 50 -12.13 -1.56 -4.69
CA VAL A 50 -12.04 -2.90 -5.28
C VAL A 50 -13.08 -3.09 -6.38
N THR A 51 -12.84 -4.02 -7.30
CA THR A 51 -13.86 -4.49 -8.24
C THR A 51 -13.83 -6.01 -8.33
N VAL A 52 -14.95 -6.62 -8.72
CA VAL A 52 -15.06 -8.07 -8.91
C VAL A 52 -15.08 -8.34 -10.41
N ARG A 53 -14.12 -9.12 -10.90
CA ARG A 53 -13.96 -9.43 -12.33
C ARG A 53 -14.39 -10.86 -12.68
N PRO A 54 -15.09 -11.06 -13.81
CA PRO A 54 -15.34 -12.39 -14.36
C PRO A 54 -14.03 -13.01 -14.90
N PRO A 55 -13.98 -14.33 -15.13
CA PRO A 55 -15.07 -15.31 -14.94
C PRO A 55 -15.18 -15.88 -13.51
N ASN A 56 -14.15 -15.77 -12.68
CA ASN A 56 -14.05 -16.51 -11.41
C ASN A 56 -14.23 -15.64 -10.16
N GLU A 57 -14.97 -14.53 -10.27
CA GLU A 57 -15.13 -13.55 -9.18
C GLU A 57 -13.79 -13.07 -8.61
N ALA A 58 -12.83 -12.78 -9.49
CA ALA A 58 -11.53 -12.28 -9.07
C ALA A 58 -11.70 -10.91 -8.39
N LEU A 59 -11.21 -10.78 -7.17
CA LEU A 59 -11.24 -9.52 -6.44
C LEU A 59 -10.00 -8.72 -6.80
N TRP A 60 -10.18 -7.59 -7.47
CA TRP A 60 -9.08 -6.70 -7.81
C TRP A 60 -9.10 -5.47 -6.92
N LEU A 61 -7.97 -5.13 -6.31
CA LEU A 61 -7.73 -3.79 -5.79
C LEU A 61 -7.43 -2.88 -6.98
N VAL A 62 -8.18 -1.81 -7.15
CA VAL A 62 -8.07 -0.94 -8.34
C VAL A 62 -7.54 0.46 -8.02
N ALA A 63 -7.69 0.93 -6.78
CA ALA A 63 -7.10 2.17 -6.31
C ALA A 63 -7.04 2.22 -4.78
N VAL A 64 -6.14 3.04 -4.25
CA VAL A 64 -6.14 3.49 -2.85
C VAL A 64 -6.12 5.01 -2.85
N LEU A 65 -7.17 5.62 -2.33
CA LEU A 65 -7.29 7.08 -2.22
C LEU A 65 -6.92 7.52 -0.81
N GLU A 66 -6.10 8.56 -0.71
CA GLU A 66 -5.60 9.13 0.54
C GLU A 66 -5.79 10.64 0.57
N GLY A 67 -5.72 11.27 1.75
CA GLY A 67 -5.93 12.71 1.88
C GLY A 67 -7.34 13.10 1.47
N LEU A 68 -8.31 12.33 1.96
CA LEU A 68 -9.70 12.38 1.53
C LEU A 68 -10.43 13.61 2.07
N SER A 69 -11.31 14.13 1.24
CA SER A 69 -12.33 15.15 1.56
C SER A 69 -13.63 14.75 0.87
N SER A 70 -14.77 15.07 1.48
CA SER A 70 -16.09 14.83 0.89
C SER A 70 -16.57 16.04 0.09
N ASP A 71 -17.29 15.78 -1.00
CA ASP A 71 -18.01 16.77 -1.81
C ASP A 71 -19.46 16.28 -2.08
N ASP A 72 -20.22 17.07 -2.85
CA ASP A 72 -21.61 16.75 -3.21
C ASP A 72 -21.74 15.50 -4.09
N GLU A 73 -20.65 14.97 -4.64
CA GLU A 73 -20.64 13.77 -5.49
C GLU A 73 -20.06 12.53 -4.78
N GLY A 74 -19.33 12.71 -3.69
CA GLY A 74 -18.76 11.63 -2.88
C GLY A 74 -17.46 12.04 -2.19
N TRP A 75 -16.38 11.32 -2.51
CA TRP A 75 -15.08 11.47 -1.87
C TRP A 75 -13.99 11.76 -2.89
N VAL A 76 -13.15 12.76 -2.62
CA VAL A 76 -12.01 13.18 -3.44
C VAL A 76 -10.74 13.12 -2.59
N GLY A 77 -9.67 12.57 -3.15
CA GLY A 77 -8.36 12.49 -2.52
C GLY A 77 -7.22 12.78 -3.49
N ARG A 78 -6.01 12.37 -3.12
CA ARG A 78 -4.84 12.42 -4.01
C ARG A 78 -5.00 11.39 -5.14
N LYS A 79 -4.45 11.72 -6.31
CA LYS A 79 -4.47 10.83 -7.49
C LYS A 79 -3.83 9.48 -7.18
N ASN A 80 -4.54 8.40 -7.46
CA ASN A 80 -4.08 7.05 -7.20
C ASN A 80 -2.79 6.74 -7.98
N ARG A 81 -1.87 6.06 -7.29
CA ARG A 81 -0.62 5.52 -7.85
C ARG A 81 -0.48 4.02 -7.63
N VAL A 82 -1.42 3.39 -6.91
CA VAL A 82 -1.41 1.96 -6.66
C VAL A 82 -1.86 1.24 -7.94
N PRO A 83 -1.05 0.31 -8.46
CA PRO A 83 -1.45 -0.49 -9.62
C PRO A 83 -2.62 -1.40 -9.28
N ILE A 84 -3.49 -1.58 -10.26
CA ILE A 84 -4.54 -2.59 -10.23
C ILE A 84 -3.90 -3.94 -9.94
N SER A 85 -4.48 -4.71 -9.04
CA SER A 85 -3.88 -5.95 -8.57
C SER A 85 -4.91 -6.98 -8.23
N ASP A 86 -4.64 -8.23 -8.60
CA ASP A 86 -5.46 -9.36 -8.20
C ASP A 86 -5.17 -9.71 -6.74
N VAL A 87 -6.14 -9.45 -5.87
CA VAL A 87 -6.10 -9.72 -4.43
C VAL A 87 -7.04 -10.86 -4.04
N THR A 88 -7.44 -11.71 -4.98
CA THR A 88 -8.38 -12.82 -4.73
C THR A 88 -7.89 -13.74 -3.61
N SER A 89 -6.58 -13.98 -3.51
CA SER A 89 -5.98 -14.79 -2.44
C SER A 89 -6.04 -14.15 -1.03
N ALA A 90 -6.43 -12.88 -0.93
CA ALA A 90 -6.65 -12.19 0.34
C ALA A 90 -8.02 -12.51 0.94
N ILE A 91 -9.04 -12.83 0.13
CA ILE A 91 -10.43 -13.07 0.54
C ILE A 91 -10.55 -13.96 1.80
N PRO A 92 -9.95 -15.16 1.87
CA PRO A 92 -10.13 -16.04 3.04
C PRO A 92 -9.50 -15.50 4.33
N ARG A 93 -8.58 -14.54 4.22
CA ARG A 93 -7.85 -13.93 5.35
C ARG A 93 -8.46 -12.62 5.82
N LEU A 94 -9.26 -11.95 4.99
CA LEU A 94 -9.94 -10.72 5.38
C LEU A 94 -10.89 -10.96 6.56
N ARG A 95 -10.87 -10.06 7.55
CA ARG A 95 -11.75 -10.14 8.73
C ARG A 95 -12.66 -8.92 8.87
N PHE A 96 -12.20 -7.74 8.46
CA PHE A 96 -12.83 -6.44 8.71
C PHE A 96 -12.99 -6.17 10.21
N GLU A 97 -13.26 -4.91 10.58
CA GLU A 97 -13.55 -4.56 11.97
C GLU A 97 -14.75 -5.35 12.53
N SER A 98 -15.66 -5.81 11.66
CA SER A 98 -16.79 -6.65 12.05
C SER A 98 -16.42 -8.08 12.49
N GLY A 99 -15.19 -8.55 12.20
CA GLY A 99 -14.72 -9.92 12.48
C GLY A 99 -15.33 -11.02 11.59
N LYS A 100 -16.38 -10.73 10.81
CA LYS A 100 -17.11 -11.73 10.01
C LYS A 100 -16.40 -12.15 8.72
N GLY A 101 -15.40 -11.38 8.27
CA GLY A 101 -14.74 -11.58 6.99
C GLY A 101 -15.70 -11.46 5.80
N LEU A 102 -15.34 -12.10 4.69
CA LEU A 102 -16.13 -12.10 3.46
C LEU A 102 -16.83 -13.44 3.25
N GLN A 103 -18.11 -13.50 3.60
CA GLN A 103 -18.97 -14.68 3.40
C GLN A 103 -19.89 -14.42 2.21
N ALA A 104 -19.38 -14.64 0.99
CA ALA A 104 -20.18 -14.54 -0.22
C ALA A 104 -20.47 -15.94 -0.75
N ALA A 105 -21.73 -16.18 -1.13
CA ALA A 105 -22.05 -17.34 -1.96
C ALA A 105 -21.37 -17.20 -3.34
N LYS A 106 -21.13 -18.33 -4.02
CA LYS A 106 -20.61 -18.34 -5.38
C LYS A 106 -21.52 -17.49 -6.30
N GLY A 107 -20.93 -16.54 -7.01
CA GLY A 107 -21.62 -15.58 -7.88
C GLY A 107 -22.12 -14.32 -7.19
N ALA A 108 -22.02 -14.22 -5.85
CA ALA A 108 -22.56 -13.12 -5.05
C ALA A 108 -21.48 -12.19 -4.46
N LEU A 109 -20.21 -12.34 -4.86
CA LEU A 109 -19.11 -11.56 -4.28
C LEU A 109 -19.31 -10.05 -4.45
N GLY A 110 -19.68 -9.61 -5.66
CA GLY A 110 -19.94 -8.20 -5.94
C GLY A 110 -21.11 -7.63 -5.14
N MET A 111 -22.15 -8.44 -4.91
CA MET A 111 -23.30 -8.03 -4.08
C MET A 111 -22.92 -7.91 -2.60
N SER A 112 -22.13 -8.85 -2.08
CA SER A 112 -21.67 -8.85 -0.68
C SER A 112 -20.81 -7.63 -0.31
N LEU A 113 -20.23 -6.97 -1.32
CA LEU A 113 -19.35 -5.82 -1.19
C LEU A 113 -20.04 -4.46 -1.43
N GLN A 114 -21.35 -4.43 -1.69
CA GLN A 114 -22.08 -3.18 -1.96
C GLN A 114 -22.03 -2.19 -0.78
N THR A 115 -22.00 -2.69 0.45
CA THR A 115 -21.84 -1.86 1.64
C THR A 115 -20.36 -1.69 1.95
N PRO A 116 -19.84 -0.45 2.00
CA PRO A 116 -18.46 -0.19 2.42
C PRO A 116 -18.15 -0.80 3.79
N ARG A 117 -16.94 -1.33 3.96
CA ARG A 117 -16.51 -2.01 5.18
C ARG A 117 -15.27 -1.36 5.75
N THR A 118 -15.22 -1.20 7.07
CA THR A 118 -14.00 -0.77 7.75
C THR A 118 -13.01 -1.93 7.79
N LEU A 119 -11.80 -1.68 7.32
CA LEU A 119 -10.67 -2.60 7.36
C LEU A 119 -9.98 -2.54 8.72
N THR A 120 -9.51 -3.68 9.18
CA THR A 120 -8.46 -3.70 10.22
C THR A 120 -7.12 -3.28 9.60
N ALA A 121 -6.15 -2.88 10.43
CA ALA A 121 -4.80 -2.59 9.95
C ALA A 121 -4.17 -3.79 9.22
N ALA A 122 -4.41 -5.01 9.70
CA ALA A 122 -3.93 -6.25 9.08
C ALA A 122 -4.59 -6.52 7.71
N ASP A 123 -5.89 -6.22 7.56
CA ASP A 123 -6.57 -6.35 6.27
C ASP A 123 -6.03 -5.34 5.24
N ALA A 124 -5.79 -4.09 5.67
CA ALA A 124 -5.21 -3.07 4.80
C ALA A 124 -3.80 -3.46 4.33
N GLU A 125 -2.94 -3.94 5.24
CA GLU A 125 -1.60 -4.44 4.89
C GLU A 125 -1.67 -5.66 3.96
N LEU A 126 -2.62 -6.57 4.18
CA LEU A 126 -2.83 -7.72 3.32
C LEU A 126 -3.19 -7.31 1.88
N LEU A 127 -4.05 -6.30 1.71
CA LEU A 127 -4.42 -5.77 0.40
C LEU A 127 -3.24 -5.06 -0.28
N LEU A 128 -2.48 -4.25 0.47
CA LEU A 128 -1.31 -3.54 -0.05
C LEU A 128 -0.17 -4.49 -0.43
N SER A 129 0.12 -5.50 0.38
CA SER A 129 1.16 -6.50 0.07
C SER A 129 0.81 -7.36 -1.14
N SER A 130 -0.48 -7.60 -1.37
CA SER A 130 -0.99 -8.28 -2.57
C SER A 130 -0.98 -7.37 -3.81
N SER A 131 -0.94 -6.05 -3.61
CA SER A 131 -1.02 -5.07 -4.70
C SER A 131 0.24 -4.94 -5.56
N GLY A 132 1.27 -5.77 -5.31
CA GLY A 132 2.57 -5.64 -5.98
C GLY A 132 3.30 -4.32 -5.69
N THR A 133 2.66 -3.36 -4.99
CA THR A 133 3.23 -2.12 -4.48
C THR A 133 4.14 -2.44 -3.31
N ARG A 134 5.22 -3.17 -3.60
CA ARG A 134 6.36 -3.20 -2.71
C ARG A 134 6.99 -1.82 -2.78
N PRO A 135 7.31 -1.21 -1.63
CA PRO A 135 8.11 0.00 -1.60
C PRO A 135 9.30 -0.15 -2.55
N VAL A 136 9.44 0.76 -3.50
CA VAL A 136 10.54 0.70 -4.46
C VAL A 136 11.82 0.96 -3.68
N ASN A 137 12.83 0.09 -3.80
CA ASN A 137 14.12 0.33 -3.16
C ASN A 137 14.89 1.43 -3.92
N PHE A 138 15.13 2.57 -3.25
CA PHE A 138 15.85 3.75 -3.74
C PHE A 138 17.32 3.79 -3.30
N THR A 139 17.84 2.78 -2.61
CA THR A 139 19.25 2.73 -2.25
C THR A 139 20.12 2.65 -3.50
N ALA A 140 21.00 3.63 -3.68
CA ALA A 140 21.92 3.69 -4.80
C ALA A 140 22.90 2.50 -4.81
N HIS A 141 23.30 2.07 -5.99
CA HIS A 141 24.38 1.09 -6.12
C HIS A 141 25.71 1.71 -5.71
N GLN A 142 26.49 0.99 -4.92
CA GLN A 142 27.82 1.40 -4.46
C GLN A 142 28.80 0.26 -4.72
N GLU A 143 29.59 0.39 -5.77
CA GLU A 143 30.53 -0.66 -6.21
C GLU A 143 31.77 -0.73 -5.32
N THR A 144 32.21 0.40 -4.76
CA THR A 144 33.46 0.53 -4.00
C THR A 144 33.24 0.73 -2.50
N SER A 145 32.10 0.30 -1.95
CA SER A 145 31.85 0.39 -0.50
C SER A 145 32.46 -0.79 0.24
N ALA A 146 33.02 -0.53 1.42
CA ALA A 146 33.47 -1.59 2.33
C ALA A 146 32.29 -2.42 2.88
N LEU A 147 31.09 -1.85 2.88
CA LEU A 147 29.86 -2.52 3.29
C LEU A 147 29.11 -3.11 2.08
N PRO A 148 28.40 -4.23 2.23
CA PRO A 148 27.59 -4.79 1.16
C PRO A 148 26.57 -3.78 0.65
N CYS A 149 26.47 -3.66 -0.67
CA CYS A 149 25.53 -2.73 -1.29
C CYS A 149 24.07 -3.16 -1.06
N LEU A 150 23.21 -2.23 -0.67
CA LEU A 150 21.80 -2.48 -0.38
C LEU A 150 20.85 -2.03 -1.51
N CYS A 151 21.36 -1.80 -2.71
CA CYS A 151 20.53 -1.47 -3.88
C CYS A 151 19.63 -2.64 -4.27
N LYS A 152 18.65 -2.39 -5.15
CA LYS A 152 17.70 -3.41 -5.63
C LYS A 152 18.37 -4.71 -6.11
N GLN A 153 19.52 -4.63 -6.79
CA GLN A 153 20.21 -5.79 -7.35
C GLN A 153 21.07 -6.54 -6.31
N CYS A 154 21.60 -5.84 -5.31
CA CYS A 154 22.54 -6.41 -4.33
C CYS A 154 21.85 -6.84 -3.03
N LEU A 155 20.68 -6.28 -2.72
CA LEU A 155 19.93 -6.56 -1.49
C LEU A 155 19.63 -8.07 -1.29
N PRO A 156 19.22 -8.86 -2.31
CA PRO A 156 18.93 -10.28 -2.13
C PRO A 156 20.15 -11.11 -1.67
N ARG A 157 21.37 -10.61 -1.89
CA ARG A 157 22.63 -11.25 -1.48
C ARG A 157 23.24 -10.62 -0.23
N SER A 158 22.64 -9.55 0.27
CA SER A 158 23.12 -8.84 1.46
C SER A 158 22.45 -9.40 2.71
N GLY A 159 23.25 -9.70 3.73
CA GLY A 159 22.75 -10.14 5.03
C GLY A 159 22.02 -9.05 5.81
N GLU A 160 21.48 -9.41 6.97
CA GLU A 160 20.94 -8.45 7.95
C GLU A 160 22.04 -7.77 8.77
N HIS A 161 23.24 -8.34 8.81
CA HIS A 161 24.39 -7.82 9.54
C HIS A 161 25.61 -7.73 8.62
N ALA A 162 26.48 -6.77 8.91
CA ALA A 162 27.79 -6.64 8.27
C ALA A 162 28.84 -6.19 9.30
N GLU A 163 30.09 -6.59 9.09
CA GLU A 163 31.22 -6.17 9.91
C GLU A 163 32.33 -5.63 9.03
N VAL A 164 32.84 -4.44 9.36
CA VAL A 164 33.94 -3.78 8.65
C VAL A 164 34.86 -3.16 9.68
N GLN A 165 36.16 -3.49 9.63
CA GLN A 165 37.18 -2.94 10.52
C GLN A 165 36.83 -3.09 12.03
N GLY A 166 36.18 -4.19 12.41
CA GLY A 166 35.75 -4.46 13.78
C GLY A 166 34.50 -3.71 14.25
N MET A 167 33.90 -2.89 13.37
CA MET A 167 32.61 -2.24 13.63
C MET A 167 31.48 -3.09 13.03
N ARG A 168 30.43 -3.32 13.84
CA ARG A 168 29.25 -4.07 13.41
C ARG A 168 28.10 -3.16 13.04
N PHE A 169 27.38 -3.59 12.02
CA PHE A 169 26.24 -2.89 11.46
C PHE A 169 25.06 -3.83 11.37
N THR A 170 23.88 -3.31 11.69
CA THR A 170 22.59 -3.94 11.39
C THR A 170 21.93 -3.22 10.23
N ARG A 171 21.32 -3.97 9.33
CA ARG A 171 20.56 -3.41 8.22
C ARG A 171 19.30 -2.75 8.76
N ALA A 172 19.17 -1.46 8.49
CA ALA A 172 17.99 -0.69 8.81
C ALA A 172 17.30 -0.27 7.52
N GLN A 173 16.04 0.10 7.66
CA GLN A 173 15.21 0.56 6.55
C GLN A 173 14.32 1.72 7.00
N MET A 174 13.96 2.57 6.04
CA MET A 174 12.94 3.58 6.21
C MET A 174 12.04 3.58 4.98
N GLU A 175 10.76 3.90 5.17
CA GLU A 175 9.80 4.08 4.07
C GLU A 175 9.20 5.50 4.06
N SER A 176 9.04 6.06 2.87
CA SER A 176 8.32 7.31 2.64
C SER A 176 7.65 7.30 1.26
N GLU A 177 6.35 7.55 1.21
CA GLU A 177 5.55 7.62 -0.03
C GLU A 177 5.73 6.42 -0.99
N GLY A 178 5.77 5.20 -0.45
CA GLY A 178 5.97 3.98 -1.25
C GLY A 178 7.40 3.80 -1.78
N ARG A 179 8.36 4.53 -1.21
CA ARG A 179 9.79 4.41 -1.50
C ARG A 179 10.52 3.95 -0.25
N MET A 180 11.37 2.94 -0.40
CA MET A 180 12.18 2.36 0.66
C MET A 180 13.64 2.77 0.48
N LEU A 181 14.28 3.14 1.57
CA LEU A 181 15.73 3.31 1.62
C LEU A 181 16.29 2.36 2.67
N TYR A 182 17.16 1.45 2.23
CA TYR A 182 17.98 0.60 3.09
C TYR A 182 19.32 1.27 3.39
N TYR A 183 19.78 1.15 4.63
CA TYR A 183 21.06 1.67 5.09
C TYR A 183 21.64 0.80 6.20
N TRP A 184 22.96 0.90 6.40
CA TRP A 184 23.65 0.23 7.49
C TRP A 184 23.66 1.14 8.73
N LEU A 185 23.15 0.64 9.85
CA LEU A 185 23.17 1.31 11.14
C LEU A 185 24.26 0.67 12.02
N PRO A 186 25.27 1.42 12.50
CA PRO A 186 26.20 0.92 13.50
C PRO A 186 25.45 0.39 14.74
N GLU A 187 25.81 -0.79 15.23
CA GLU A 187 25.15 -1.41 16.39
C GLU A 187 25.23 -0.52 17.64
N GLU A 188 26.30 0.27 17.78
CA GLU A 188 26.46 1.26 18.86
C GLU A 188 25.36 2.35 18.85
N LEU A 189 24.81 2.68 17.68
CA LEU A 189 23.73 3.66 17.51
C LEU A 189 22.33 3.03 17.62
N GLN A 190 22.23 1.73 17.89
CA GLN A 190 20.94 1.03 17.89
C GLN A 190 19.99 1.56 18.97
N ARG A 191 20.51 2.02 20.11
CA ARG A 191 19.71 2.72 21.14
C ARG A 191 19.12 4.05 20.65
N GLN A 192 19.71 4.65 19.62
CA GLN A 192 19.29 5.89 18.99
C GLN A 192 18.62 5.66 17.62
N ALA A 193 18.30 4.40 17.27
CA ALA A 193 17.80 4.03 15.95
C ALA A 193 16.60 4.88 15.48
N ARG A 194 15.72 5.26 16.41
CA ARG A 194 14.59 6.15 16.12
C ARG A 194 15.04 7.53 15.64
N ALA A 195 15.94 8.18 16.38
CA ALA A 195 16.45 9.50 16.02
C ALA A 195 17.23 9.46 14.69
N VAL A 196 18.03 8.41 14.48
CA VAL A 196 18.73 8.18 13.21
C VAL A 196 17.74 7.98 12.07
N GLY A 197 16.70 7.17 12.26
CA GLY A 197 15.65 6.94 11.26
C GLY A 197 14.89 8.22 10.90
N GLU A 198 14.59 9.09 11.86
CA GLU A 198 13.98 10.40 11.63
C GLU A 198 14.89 11.34 10.83
N ALA A 199 16.19 11.36 11.14
CA ALA A 199 17.19 12.12 10.39
C ALA A 199 17.35 11.61 8.95
N VAL A 200 17.45 10.29 8.76
CA VAL A 200 17.51 9.66 7.44
C VAL A 200 16.25 9.97 6.62
N ARG A 201 15.05 9.86 7.24
CA ARG A 201 13.78 10.22 6.58
C ARG A 201 13.79 11.67 6.11
N THR A 202 14.23 12.59 6.97
CA THR A 202 14.28 14.02 6.64
C THR A 202 15.22 14.29 5.47
N ALA A 203 16.41 13.69 5.47
CA ALA A 203 17.37 13.80 4.36
C ALA A 203 16.84 13.15 3.06
N PHE A 204 16.16 12.01 3.18
CA PHE A 204 15.58 11.29 2.05
C PHE A 204 14.47 12.11 1.38
N VAL A 205 13.51 12.62 2.16
CA VAL A 205 12.43 13.47 1.64
C VAL A 205 12.99 14.75 1.03
N GLY A 206 13.98 15.38 1.67
CA GLY A 206 14.62 16.59 1.13
C GLY A 206 15.29 16.39 -0.23
N ARG A 207 15.84 15.20 -0.50
CA ARG A 207 16.44 14.86 -1.81
C ARG A 207 15.42 14.44 -2.87
N LEU A 208 14.20 14.11 -2.47
CA LEU A 208 13.13 13.74 -3.40
C LEU A 208 12.28 14.93 -3.85
N GLY A 209 12.35 16.05 -3.12
CA GLY A 209 11.64 17.30 -3.40
C GLY A 209 12.48 18.38 -4.09
N ALA A 210 13.65 18.02 -4.62
CA ALA A 210 14.51 18.84 -5.48
C ALA A 210 14.61 18.19 -6.87
#